data_AF-A0AAC9RIS3-F1
#
_entry.id   AF-A0AAC9RIS3-F1
#
_cell.length_a   1.000
_cell.length_b   1.000
_cell.length_c   1.000
_cell.angle_alpha   90.00
_cell.angle_beta   90.00
_cell.angle_gamma   90.00
#
_symmetry.space_group_name_H-M   'P 1'
#
loop_
_entity.id
_entity.type
_entity.pdbx_description
1 polymer ?
#
loop_
_entity_poly.entity_id
_entity_poly.type
_entity_poly.pdbx_seq_one_letter_code
_entity_poly.pdbx_strand_id
1 'polypeptide(L)'
;MNTNHQASFTEKELMNDLLASEKQVTSAYNVGITEASCQNLRQHLTQCLNDAQQIEYQIFDAMQKRGWYQIKQAQSQDVQNAKTKYNQMKTELK
;
A
#
# COMPACT_ATOMS: atom_id res chain seq x y z
N MET A 1 -18.47 -39.54 -15.39
CA MET A 1 -18.48 -38.27 -14.65
C MET A 1 -17.05 -37.89 -14.36
N ASN A 2 -16.53 -36.81 -14.95
CA ASN A 2 -15.13 -36.42 -14.79
C ASN A 2 -15.09 -35.05 -14.10
N THR A 3 -15.07 -35.05 -12.78
CA THR A 3 -14.94 -33.84 -11.96
C THR A 3 -13.48 -33.66 -11.57
N ASN A 4 -12.65 -33.25 -12.52
CA ASN A 4 -11.33 -32.72 -12.23
C ASN A 4 -11.41 -31.20 -12.34
N HIS A 5 -11.74 -30.55 -11.23
CA HIS A 5 -11.71 -29.10 -11.11
C HIS A 5 -10.88 -28.72 -9.89
N GLN A 6 -9.57 -28.82 -10.01
CA GLN A 6 -8.67 -28.11 -9.12
C GLN A 6 -8.52 -26.68 -9.65
N ALA A 7 -9.41 -25.79 -9.21
CA ALA A 7 -9.13 -24.36 -9.24
C ALA A 7 -8.06 -24.10 -8.16
N SER A 8 -6.79 -24.31 -8.50
CA SER A 8 -5.66 -23.96 -7.65
C SER A 8 -5.09 -22.65 -8.16
N PHE A 9 -5.17 -21.60 -7.34
CA PHE A 9 -4.49 -20.34 -7.62
C PHE A 9 -2.97 -20.57 -7.66
N THR A 10 -2.31 -19.85 -8.56
CA THR A 10 -0.85 -19.74 -8.56
C THR A 10 -0.37 -18.91 -7.38
N GLU A 11 0.88 -19.13 -6.95
CA GLU A 11 1.48 -18.31 -5.89
C GLU A 11 1.47 -16.81 -6.24
N LYS A 12 1.61 -16.48 -7.54
CA LYS A 12 1.53 -15.10 -8.01
C LYS A 12 0.13 -14.52 -7.84
N GLU A 13 -0.92 -15.26 -8.17
CA GLU A 13 -2.31 -14.81 -7.96
C GLU A 13 -2.60 -14.63 -6.47
N LEU A 14 -2.20 -15.58 -5.63
CA LEU A 14 -2.33 -15.47 -4.18
C LEU A 14 -1.60 -14.23 -3.63
N MET A 15 -0.39 -13.95 -4.09
CA MET A 15 0.35 -12.74 -3.67
C MET A 15 -0.34 -11.45 -4.14
N ASN A 16 -0.95 -11.44 -5.33
CA ASN A 16 -1.73 -10.29 -5.80
C ASN A 16 -2.98 -10.08 -4.95
N ASP A 17 -3.68 -11.16 -4.58
CA ASP A 17 -4.85 -11.09 -3.71
C ASP A 17 -4.47 -10.58 -2.32
N LEU A 18 -3.35 -11.04 -1.75
CA LEU A 18 -2.83 -10.51 -0.48
C LEU A 18 -2.49 -9.02 -0.58
N LEU A 19 -1.78 -8.61 -1.64
CA LEU A 19 -1.42 -7.21 -1.84
C LEU A 19 -2.66 -6.32 -2.00
N ALA A 20 -3.69 -6.79 -2.72
CA ALA A 20 -4.96 -6.08 -2.86
C ALA A 20 -5.72 -5.99 -1.53
N SER A 21 -5.71 -7.07 -0.74
CA SER A 21 -6.36 -7.11 0.58
C SER A 21 -5.71 -6.13 1.55
N GLU A 22 -4.38 -6.11 1.63
CA GLU A 22 -3.66 -5.17 2.51
C GLU A 22 -3.92 -3.71 2.12
N LYS A 23 -3.98 -3.39 0.82
CA LYS A 23 -4.35 -2.05 0.35
C LYS A 23 -5.74 -1.63 0.82
N GLN A 24 -6.71 -2.56 0.77
CA GLN A 24 -8.07 -2.31 1.23
C GLN A 24 -8.10 -2.08 2.75
N VAL A 25 -7.39 -2.90 3.52
CA VAL A 25 -7.27 -2.76 4.99
C VAL A 25 -6.63 -1.43 5.36
N THR A 26 -5.51 -1.07 4.74
CA THR A 26 -4.83 0.22 4.90
C THR A 26 -5.76 1.39 4.59
N SER A 27 -6.57 1.32 3.52
CA SER A 27 -7.55 2.35 3.18
C SER A 27 -8.64 2.48 4.26
N ALA A 28 -9.17 1.36 4.74
CA ALA A 28 -10.19 1.36 5.80
C ALA A 28 -9.66 1.96 7.11
N TYR A 29 -8.42 1.64 7.51
CA TYR A 29 -7.80 2.26 8.68
C TYR A 29 -7.63 3.77 8.54
N ASN A 30 -7.23 4.26 7.37
CA ASN A 30 -7.12 5.71 7.14
C ASN A 30 -8.46 6.42 7.35
N VAL A 31 -9.56 5.89 6.79
CA VAL A 31 -10.91 6.43 7.01
C VAL A 31 -11.24 6.44 8.50
N GLY A 32 -11.09 5.30 9.17
CA GLY A 32 -11.37 5.17 10.60
C GLY A 32 -10.55 6.12 11.48
N ILE A 33 -9.26 6.33 11.18
CA ILE A 33 -8.39 7.27 11.90
C ILE A 33 -8.88 8.71 11.72
N THR A 34 -9.28 9.09 10.50
CA THR A 34 -9.74 10.45 10.23
C THR A 34 -11.08 10.76 10.90
N GLU A 35 -11.96 9.76 11.02
CA GLU A 35 -13.30 9.89 11.59
C GLU A 35 -13.35 9.58 13.11
N ALA A 36 -12.29 9.01 13.69
CA ALA A 36 -12.23 8.72 15.12
C ALA A 36 -12.18 10.00 15.98
N SER A 37 -13.24 10.19 16.79
CA SER A 37 -13.34 11.26 17.79
C SER A 37 -12.61 10.95 19.10
N CYS A 38 -12.39 9.67 19.41
CA CYS A 38 -11.67 9.23 20.60
C CYS A 38 -10.17 9.07 20.32
N GLN A 39 -9.33 9.72 21.12
CA GLN A 39 -7.87 9.69 20.96
C GLN A 39 -7.28 8.28 21.14
N ASN A 40 -7.77 7.52 22.11
CA ASN A 40 -7.29 6.15 22.35
C ASN A 40 -7.63 5.22 21.17
N LEU A 41 -8.84 5.36 20.61
CA LEU A 41 -9.23 4.61 19.40
C LEU A 41 -8.37 5.01 18.20
N ARG A 42 -8.18 6.33 18.00
CA ARG A 42 -7.31 6.85 16.93
C ARG A 42 -5.91 6.27 17.03
N GLN A 43 -5.31 6.28 18.22
CA GLN A 43 -3.98 5.73 18.44
C GLN A 43 -3.92 4.22 18.15
N HIS A 44 -4.94 3.46 18.58
CA HIS A 44 -5.02 2.03 18.30
C HIS A 44 -5.12 1.74 16.79
N LEU A 45 -6.00 2.45 16.07
CA LEU A 45 -6.13 2.31 14.62
C LEU A 45 -4.85 2.72 13.89
N THR A 46 -4.14 3.76 14.35
CA THR A 46 -2.83 4.14 13.79
C THR A 46 -1.79 3.04 13.99
N GLN A 47 -1.81 2.34 15.13
CA GLN A 47 -0.90 1.21 15.34
C GLN A 47 -1.22 0.05 14.40
N CYS A 48 -2.49 -0.31 14.26
CA CYS A 48 -2.92 -1.33 13.29
C CYS A 48 -2.56 -0.96 11.84
N LEU A 49 -2.70 0.33 11.47
CA LEU A 49 -2.30 0.83 10.16
C LEU A 49 -0.80 0.63 9.92
N ASN A 50 0.05 0.92 10.90
CA ASN A 50 1.49 0.74 10.77
C ASN A 50 1.84 -0.75 10.55
N ASP A 51 1.18 -1.64 11.28
CA ASP A 51 1.38 -3.10 11.13
C ASP A 51 0.95 -3.57 9.73
N ALA A 52 -0.23 -3.14 9.25
CA ALA A 52 -0.73 -3.45 7.91
C ALA A 52 0.21 -2.94 6.81
N GLN A 53 0.71 -1.70 6.93
CA GLN A 53 1.68 -1.13 5.99
C GLN A 53 2.99 -1.91 5.96
N GLN A 54 3.45 -2.40 7.12
CA GLN A 54 4.65 -3.22 7.20
C GLN A 54 4.47 -4.58 6.51
N ILE A 55 3.28 -5.19 6.61
CA ILE A 55 2.92 -6.42 5.91
C ILE A 55 2.81 -6.17 4.39
N GLU A 56 2.10 -5.11 3.97
CA GLU A 56 1.98 -4.72 2.56
C GLU A 56 3.37 -4.55 1.92
N TYR A 57 4.28 -3.88 2.62
CA TYR A 57 5.67 -3.71 2.17
C TYR A 57 6.42 -5.03 2.00
N GLN A 58 6.26 -5.98 2.95
CA GLN A 58 6.90 -7.30 2.85
C GLN A 58 6.36 -8.10 1.66
N ILE A 59 5.04 -8.06 1.41
CA ILE A 59 4.42 -8.70 0.24
C ILE A 59 4.97 -8.07 -1.04
N PHE A 60 4.97 -6.75 -1.12
CA PHE A 60 5.51 -6.01 -2.25
C PHE A 60 6.98 -6.34 -2.54
N ASP A 61 7.84 -6.32 -1.53
CA ASP A 61 9.27 -6.66 -1.66
C ASP A 61 9.47 -8.11 -2.13
N ALA A 62 8.69 -9.05 -1.58
CA ALA A 62 8.70 -10.45 -2.02
C ALA A 62 8.28 -10.60 -3.49
N MET A 63 7.20 -9.92 -3.90
CA MET A 63 6.76 -9.90 -5.30
C MET A 63 7.79 -9.25 -6.22
N GLN A 64 8.43 -8.17 -5.80
CA GLN A 64 9.47 -7.47 -6.56
C GLN A 64 10.70 -8.37 -6.77
N LYS A 65 11.20 -9.02 -5.71
CA LYS A 65 12.33 -9.97 -5.77
C LYS A 65 12.09 -11.14 -6.72
N ARG A 66 10.83 -11.56 -6.88
CA ARG A 66 10.41 -12.62 -7.81
C ARG A 66 10.11 -12.10 -9.23
N GLY A 67 10.24 -10.80 -9.48
CA GLY A 67 9.93 -10.17 -10.75
C GLY A 67 8.42 -10.11 -11.06
N TRP A 68 7.56 -10.33 -10.07
CA TRP A 68 6.10 -10.31 -10.24
C TRP A 68 5.52 -8.91 -10.15
N TYR A 69 6.27 -7.96 -9.58
CA TYR A 69 5.90 -6.56 -9.48
C TYR A 69 7.00 -5.69 -10.11
N GLN A 70 6.73 -5.08 -11.26
CA GLN A 70 7.67 -4.20 -11.95
C GLN A 70 7.40 -2.75 -11.57
N ILE A 71 8.43 -2.09 -11.03
CA ILE A 71 8.38 -0.66 -10.71
C ILE A 71 9.10 0.10 -11.82
N LYS A 72 8.41 1.03 -12.45
CA LYS A 72 9.06 2.01 -13.31
C LYS A 72 9.64 3.12 -12.43
N GLN A 73 10.97 3.23 -12.41
CA GLN A 73 11.61 4.36 -11.74
C GLN A 73 11.17 5.66 -12.41
N ALA A 74 10.83 6.67 -11.61
CA ALA A 74 10.55 8.00 -12.12
C ALA A 74 11.83 8.61 -12.72
N GLN A 75 11.70 9.45 -13.75
CA GLN A 75 12.86 10.15 -14.28
C GLN A 75 13.36 11.16 -13.23
N SER A 76 14.68 11.29 -13.07
CA SER A 76 15.26 12.21 -12.09
C SER A 76 14.76 13.65 -12.25
N GLN A 77 14.49 14.08 -13.49
CA GLN A 77 13.92 15.38 -13.77
C GLN A 77 12.51 15.55 -13.19
N ASP A 78 11.65 14.53 -13.28
CA ASP A 78 10.29 14.56 -12.72
C ASP A 78 10.34 14.67 -11.19
N VAL A 79 11.25 13.92 -10.56
CA VAL A 79 11.48 14.00 -9.10
C VAL A 79 11.92 15.41 -8.70
N GLN A 80 12.86 16.00 -9.44
CA GLN A 80 13.36 17.35 -9.15
C GLN A 80 12.28 18.42 -9.39
N ASN A 81 11.49 18.28 -10.45
CA ASN A 81 10.37 19.18 -10.75
C ASN A 81 9.31 19.12 -9.63
N ALA A 82 8.95 17.92 -9.17
CA ALA A 82 8.02 17.74 -8.06
C ALA A 82 8.55 18.39 -6.78
N LYS A 83 9.83 18.17 -6.44
CA LYS A 83 10.49 18.77 -5.27
C LYS A 83 10.43 20.30 -5.32
N THR A 84 10.76 20.91 -6.47
CA THR A 84 10.70 22.37 -6.66
C THR A 84 9.27 22.88 -6.48
N LYS A 85 8.28 22.25 -7.11
CA LYS A 85 6.86 22.62 -7.02
C LYS A 85 6.36 22.65 -5.58
N TYR A 86 6.60 21.60 -4.81
CA TYR A 86 6.12 21.53 -3.42
C TYR A 86 6.87 22.48 -2.47
N ASN A 87 8.14 22.80 -2.74
CA ASN A 87 8.87 23.83 -2.00
C ASN A 87 8.31 25.24 -2.24
N GLN A 88 7.89 25.53 -3.48
CA GLN A 88 7.22 26.78 -3.81
C GLN A 88 5.87 26.88 -3.09
N MET A 89 5.02 25.86 -3.20
CA MET A 89 3.74 25.81 -2.48
C MET A 89 3.90 25.99 -0.97
N LYS A 90 4.91 25.34 -0.36
CA LYS A 90 5.22 25.50 1.07
C LYS A 90 5.56 26.95 1.45
N THR A 91 6.19 27.70 0.55
CA THR A 91 6.55 29.10 0.78
C THR A 91 5.34 30.02 0.67
N GLU A 92 4.41 29.72 -0.25
CA GLU A 92 3.16 30.46 -0.44
C GLU A 92 2.14 30.24 0.69
N LEU A 93 2.24 29.12 1.42
CA LEU A 93 1.38 28.80 2.57
C LEU A 93 1.86 29.41 3.91
N LYS A 94 3.00 30.10 3.91
CA LYS A 94 3.54 30.80 5.09
C LYS A 94 3.18 32.28 5.04
#